data_AF-A0A8J4X8L7-F1
#
_entry.id   AF-A0A8J4X8L7-F1
#
_cell.length_a   1.000
_cell.length_b   1.000
_cell.length_c   1.000
_cell.angle_alpha   90.00
_cell.angle_beta   90.00
_cell.angle_gamma   90.00
#
_symmetry.space_group_name_H-M   'P 1'
#
loop_
_entity.id
_entity.type
_entity.pdbx_description
1 polymer ?
#
loop_
_entity_poly.entity_id
_entity_poly.type
_entity_poly.pdbx_seq_one_letter_code
_entity_poly.pdbx_strand_id
1 'polypeptide(L)' 'MRAAINQKLIEMGERERLKELLRAKLIECGWRDQLKAHCKEVIKEKGIENVTVEDLVAGVTPKGR' A
#
# COMPACT_ATOMS: atom_id res chain seq x y z
N MET A 1 -8.40 -25.22 0.86
CA MET A 1 -6.93 -25.17 1.05
C MET A 1 -6.41 -23.78 1.41
N ARG A 2 -6.55 -22.74 0.58
CA ARG A 2 -6.06 -21.36 0.89
C ARG A 2 -6.59 -20.80 2.21
N ALA A 3 -7.87 -20.98 2.50
CA ALA A 3 -8.48 -20.52 3.75
C ALA A 3 -7.83 -21.15 5.00
N ALA A 4 -7.55 -22.46 4.96
CA ALA A 4 -6.90 -23.16 6.06
C ALA A 4 -5.44 -22.69 6.28
N ILE A 5 -4.72 -22.38 5.20
CA ILE A 5 -3.37 -21.80 5.28
C ILE A 5 -3.42 -20.41 5.92
N ASN A 6 -4.32 -19.54 5.44
CA ASN A 6 -4.48 -18.20 6.01
C ASN A 6 -4.84 -18.23 7.50
N GLN A 7 -5.73 -19.15 7.89
CA GLN A 7 -6.13 -19.32 9.28
C GLN A 7 -4.93 -19.68 10.17
N LYS A 8 -4.11 -20.66 9.75
CA LYS A 8 -2.88 -21.02 10.48
C LYS A 8 -1.89 -19.86 10.58
N LEU A 9 -1.70 -19.08 9.50
CA LEU A 9 -0.83 -17.90 9.52
C LEU A 9 -1.32 -16.83 10.49
N ILE A 10 -2.64 -16.70 10.68
CA ILE A 10 -3.23 -15.79 11.68
C ILE A 10 -2.99 -16.33 13.09
N GLU A 11 -3.32 -17.59 13.35
CA GLU A 11 -3.21 -18.22 14.68
C GLU A 11 -1.78 -18.25 15.20
N MET A 12 -0.81 -18.42 14.30
CA MET A 12 0.62 -18.41 14.66
C MET A 12 1.23 -17.01 14.75
N GLY A 13 0.47 -15.95 14.46
CA GLY A 13 0.98 -14.57 14.37
C GLY A 13 1.87 -14.28 13.15
N GLU A 14 2.16 -15.28 12.32
CA GLU A 14 3.04 -15.17 11.16
C GLU A 14 2.50 -14.19 10.11
N ARG A 15 1.17 -14.00 10.02
CA ARG A 15 0.56 -12.99 9.15
C ARG A 15 1.03 -11.58 9.48
N GLU A 16 1.13 -11.22 10.77
CA GLU A 16 1.57 -9.88 11.15
C GLU A 16 3.08 -9.72 10.92
N ARG A 17 3.86 -10.76 11.23
CA ARG A 17 5.30 -10.77 10.92
C ARG A 17 5.60 -10.60 9.43
N LEU A 18 4.86 -11.30 8.56
CA LEU A 18 4.99 -11.16 7.10
C LEU A 18 4.58 -9.76 6.62
N LYS A 19 3.55 -9.16 7.23
CA LYS A 19 3.11 -7.80 6.93
C LYS A 19 4.15 -6.75 7.35
N GLU A 20 4.79 -6.91 8.50
CA GLU A 20 5.88 -6.05 8.94
C GLU A 20 7.12 -6.19 8.05
N LEU A 21 7.49 -7.42 7.70
CA LEU A 21 8.60 -7.71 6.78
C LEU A 21 8.35 -7.06 5.41
N LEU A 22 7.15 -7.23 4.86
CA LEU A 22 6.76 -6.59 3.60
C LEU A 22 6.85 -5.07 3.71
N ARG A 23 6.33 -4.48 4.79
CA ARG A 23 6.41 -3.03 5.02
C ARG A 23 7.85 -2.53 5.07
N ALA A 24 8.74 -3.25 5.77
CA ALA A 24 10.15 -2.92 5.84
C ALA A 24 10.80 -2.95 4.46
N LYS A 25 10.54 -4.01 3.66
CA LYS A 25 11.08 -4.14 2.31
C LYS A 25 10.57 -3.07 1.35
N LEU A 26 9.29 -2.70 1.42
CA LEU A 26 8.72 -1.60 0.61
C LEU A 26 9.28 -0.22 0.99
N ILE A 27 9.72 -0.04 2.23
CA ILE A 27 10.43 1.19 2.63
C ILE A 27 11.88 1.14 2.12
N GLU A 28 12.58 0.02 2.36
CA GLU A 28 13.98 -0.19 1.98
C GLU A 28 14.21 -0.03 0.48
N CYS A 29 13.32 -0.56 -0.36
CA CYS A 29 13.44 -0.42 -1.81
C CYS A 29 12.92 0.94 -2.36
N GLY A 30 12.48 1.84 -1.48
CA GLY A 30 12.00 3.17 -1.86
C GLY A 30 10.57 3.20 -2.43
N TRP A 31 9.86 2.08 -2.47
CA TRP A 31 8.48 2.01 -2.99
C TRP A 31 7.55 3.01 -2.30
N ARG A 32 7.66 3.15 -0.96
CA ARG A 32 6.82 4.10 -0.20
C ARG A 32 7.03 5.55 -0.66
N ASP A 33 8.27 5.92 -0.91
CA ASP A 33 8.63 7.30 -1.26
C ASP A 33 8.26 7.60 -2.71
N GLN A 34 8.42 6.63 -3.62
CA GLN A 34 7.96 6.73 -5.00
C GLN A 34 6.43 6.88 -5.08
N LEU A 35 5.68 6.08 -4.30
CA LEU A 35 4.22 6.18 -4.28
C LEU A 35 3.77 7.52 -3.68
N LYS A 36 4.44 8.01 -2.63
CA LYS A 36 4.18 9.33 -2.05
C LYS A 36 4.45 10.46 -3.04
N ALA A 37 5.54 10.36 -3.83
CA ALA A 37 5.83 11.33 -4.89
C ALA A 37 4.72 11.36 -5.93
N HIS A 38 4.25 10.17 -6.36
CA HIS A 38 3.16 10.08 -7.32
C HIS A 38 1.82 10.63 -6.77
N CYS A 39 1.50 10.39 -5.50
CA CYS A 39 0.34 11.03 -4.87
C CYS A 39 0.40 12.56 -4.96
N LYS A 40 1.58 13.15 -4.74
CA LYS A 40 1.76 14.61 -4.85
C LYS A 40 1.56 15.12 -6.28
N GLU A 41 1.99 14.36 -7.28
CA GLU A 41 1.74 14.69 -8.70
C GLU A 41 0.23 14.73 -8.98
N VAL A 42 -0.50 13.68 -8.58
CA VAL A 42 -1.95 13.60 -8.76
C VAL A 42 -2.68 14.74 -8.05
N ILE A 43 -2.30 15.07 -6.82
CA ILE A 43 -2.89 16.19 -6.07
C ILE A 43 -2.57 17.52 -6.76
N LYS A 44 -1.36 17.70 -7.30
CA LYS A 44 -0.96 18.92 -8.00
C LYS A 44 -1.74 19.11 -9.30
N GLU A 45 -1.98 18.03 -10.04
CA GLU A 45 -2.73 18.05 -11.31
C GLU A 45 -4.21 18.32 -11.12
N LYS A 46 -4.84 17.68 -10.11
CA LYS A 46 -6.28 17.84 -9.84
C LYS A 46 -6.61 19.09 -8.99
N GLY A 47 -5.66 19.54 -8.18
CA GLY A 47 -5.87 20.53 -7.12
C GLY A 47 -6.37 19.87 -5.83
N ILE A 48 -5.86 20.33 -4.68
CA ILE A 48 -6.14 19.72 -3.37
C ILE A 48 -7.61 19.80 -2.97
N GLU A 49 -8.33 20.83 -3.41
CA GLU A 49 -9.76 21.02 -3.14
C GLU A 49 -10.65 20.07 -3.98
N ASN A 50 -10.11 19.48 -5.05
CA ASN A 50 -10.85 18.65 -6.00
C ASN A 50 -10.52 17.15 -5.89
N VAL A 51 -9.81 16.73 -4.85
CA VAL A 51 -9.36 15.33 -4.72
C VAL A 51 -9.75 14.74 -3.38
N THR A 52 -10.49 13.63 -3.41
CA THR A 52 -10.79 12.83 -2.23
C THR A 52 -9.68 11.80 -1.97
N VAL A 53 -9.70 11.20 -0.78
CA VAL A 53 -8.80 10.07 -0.48
C VAL A 53 -9.10 8.89 -1.40
N GLU A 54 -10.38 8.64 -1.68
CA GLU A 54 -10.85 7.59 -2.58
C GLU A 54 -10.35 7.81 -4.01
N ASP A 55 -10.42 9.04 -4.52
CA ASP A 55 -9.88 9.40 -5.84
C ASP A 55 -8.37 9.18 -5.92
N LEU A 56 -7.66 9.53 -4.84
CA LEU A 56 -6.22 9.34 -4.76
C LEU A 56 -5.87 7.85 -4.73
N VAL A 57 -6.57 7.05 -3.91
CA VAL A 57 -6.40 5.60 -3.85
C VAL A 57 -6.66 4.98 -5.22
N ALA A 58 -7.79 5.29 -5.86
CA ALA A 58 -8.12 4.78 -7.19
C ALA A 58 -7.05 5.14 -8.23
N GLY A 59 -6.52 6.38 -8.18
CA GLY A 59 -5.48 6.85 -9.09
C GLY A 59 -4.11 6.21 -8.87
N VAL A 60 -3.69 5.99 -7.62
CA VAL A 60 -2.33 5.52 -7.32
C VAL A 60 -2.21 4.00 -7.16
N THR A 61 -3.31 3.29 -6.90
CA THR A 61 -3.29 1.83 -6.70
C THR A 61 -2.73 1.06 -7.91
N PRO A 62 -3.03 1.40 -9.18
CA PRO A 62 -2.42 0.73 -10.33
C PRO A 62 -0.89 0.80 -10.36
N LYS A 63 -0.30 1.88 -9.84
CA LYS A 63 1.17 2.07 -9.76
C LYS A 63 1.77 1.46 -8.50
N GLY A 64 0.96 1.26 -7.46
CA GLY A 64 1.38 0.67 -6.19
C GLY A 64 1.40 -0.87 -6.16
N ARG A 65 0.64 -1.55 -7.02
CA ARG A 65 0.57 -3.02 -7.10
C ARG A 65 1.69 -3.59 -7.98
#